data_AF-A0A534C0K3-F1
#
_entry.id   AF-A0A534C0K3-F1
#
_cell.length_a   1.000
_cell.length_b   1.000
_cell.length_c   1.000
_cell.angle_alpha   90.00
_cell.angle_beta   90.00
_cell.angle_gamma   90.00
#
_symmetry.space_group_name_H-M   'P 1'
#
loop_
_entity.id
_entity.type
_entity.pdbx_description
1 polymer ?
#
loop_
_entity_poly.entity_id
_entity_poly.type
_entity_poly.pdbx_seq_one_letter_code
_entity_poly.pdbx_strand_id
1 'polypeptide(L)'
;MLDVGGMLDIVRFGRVNVDATAPQFLYADRKLLAAEHNLGFLKRCIDGFREVNFADQATGRIYLRIDSGTPVLIDREAMQMAVADPCTHAALRAVVASAFDGAAPAASGPQYLEGSKATPPLFTLGQWGTAAR
;
A
#
# COMPACT_ATOMS: atom_id res chain seq x y z
N MET A 1 3.24 -5.73 6.64
CA MET A 1 2.27 -5.79 5.53
C MET A 1 1.69 -4.39 5.37
N LEU A 2 1.81 -3.76 4.21
CA LEU A 2 1.18 -2.47 3.93
C LEU A 2 0.50 -2.47 2.57
N ASP A 3 -0.72 -1.89 2.52
CA ASP A 3 -1.40 -1.51 1.26
C ASP A 3 -1.18 -0.03 1.09
N VAL A 4 -0.68 0.38 -0.05
CA VAL A 4 -0.39 1.80 -0.26
C VAL A 4 -1.68 2.61 -0.20
N GLY A 5 -2.76 2.15 -0.85
CA GLY A 5 -4.07 2.81 -0.81
C GLY A 5 -4.57 3.02 0.61
N GLY A 6 -4.68 1.94 1.38
CA GLY A 6 -5.12 1.96 2.77
C GLY A 6 -4.25 2.84 3.67
N MET A 7 -2.92 2.88 3.47
CA MET A 7 -2.04 3.75 4.25
C MET A 7 -2.29 5.24 3.96
N LEU A 8 -2.60 5.62 2.73
CA LEU A 8 -2.99 6.99 2.39
C LEU A 8 -4.36 7.33 2.96
N ASP A 9 -5.29 6.38 2.89
CA ASP A 9 -6.66 6.57 3.33
C ASP A 9 -6.76 6.83 4.83
N ILE A 10 -5.89 6.24 5.67
CA ILE A 10 -5.80 6.59 7.10
C ILE A 10 -5.66 8.10 7.31
N VAL A 11 -4.81 8.77 6.53
CA VAL A 11 -4.61 10.22 6.64
C VAL A 11 -5.78 10.98 6.03
N ARG A 12 -6.34 10.51 4.91
CA ARG A 12 -7.52 11.11 4.26
C ARG A 12 -8.76 11.06 5.14
N PHE A 13 -8.98 9.98 5.89
CA PHE A 13 -10.08 9.87 6.85
C PHE A 13 -10.02 10.97 7.91
N GLY A 14 -8.83 11.32 8.38
CA GLY A 14 -8.64 12.45 9.30
C GLY A 14 -8.97 13.83 8.70
N ARG A 15 -9.16 13.93 7.37
CA ARG A 15 -9.53 15.17 6.67
C ARG A 15 -11.03 15.29 6.40
N VAL A 16 -11.84 14.29 6.76
CA VAL A 16 -13.29 14.32 6.59
C VAL A 16 -13.87 15.38 7.52
N ASN A 17 -14.62 16.31 6.95
CA ASN A 17 -15.45 17.23 7.72
C ASN A 17 -16.67 16.48 8.26
N VAL A 18 -16.63 16.13 9.55
CA VAL A 18 -17.71 15.39 10.23
C VAL A 18 -18.99 16.23 10.39
N ASP A 19 -18.87 17.55 10.30
CA ASP A 19 -20.01 18.49 10.37
C ASP A 19 -20.60 18.78 8.98
N ALA A 20 -20.13 18.10 7.93
CA ALA A 20 -20.60 18.31 6.57
C ALA A 20 -22.10 17.97 6.44
N THR A 21 -22.89 18.97 6.03
CA THR A 21 -24.34 18.82 5.83
C THR A 21 -24.70 18.23 4.47
N ALA A 22 -23.72 18.03 3.59
CA ALA A 22 -23.89 17.42 2.28
C ALA A 22 -22.57 16.81 1.74
N PRO A 23 -22.62 15.82 0.82
CA PRO A 23 -21.44 15.10 0.33
C PRO A 23 -20.34 15.98 -0.27
N GLN A 24 -20.70 17.09 -0.92
CA GLN A 24 -19.74 18.03 -1.50
C GLN A 24 -18.88 18.75 -0.44
N PHE A 25 -19.34 18.80 0.81
CA PHE A 25 -18.64 19.48 1.92
C PHE A 25 -17.80 18.54 2.77
N LEU A 26 -17.79 17.24 2.46
CA LEU A 26 -16.98 16.24 3.18
C LEU A 26 -15.49 16.56 3.17
N TYR A 27 -15.00 17.21 2.11
CA TYR A 27 -13.62 17.62 1.98
C TYR A 27 -13.56 19.08 1.57
N ALA A 28 -13.12 19.94 2.50
CA ALA A 28 -13.03 21.38 2.29
C ALA A 28 -12.08 21.74 1.13
N ASP A 29 -10.97 21.00 1.00
CA ASP A 29 -10.09 21.06 -0.17
C ASP A 29 -9.76 19.66 -0.67
N ARG A 30 -10.33 19.31 -1.83
CA ARG A 30 -10.10 18.01 -2.47
C ARG A 30 -8.67 17.83 -2.96
N LYS A 31 -7.90 18.91 -3.18
CA LYS A 31 -6.48 18.81 -3.58
C LYS A 31 -5.65 18.15 -2.49
N LEU A 32 -6.03 18.31 -1.22
CA LEU A 32 -5.36 17.68 -0.08
C LEU A 32 -5.55 16.16 -0.02
N LEU A 33 -6.39 15.57 -0.89
CA LEU A 33 -6.55 14.12 -1.02
C LEU A 33 -5.51 13.49 -1.95
N ALA A 34 -4.74 14.30 -2.69
CA ALA A 34 -3.65 13.79 -3.52
C ALA A 34 -2.62 13.02 -2.68
N ALA A 35 -1.97 12.01 -3.28
CA ALA A 35 -1.12 11.07 -2.56
C ALA A 35 0.01 11.81 -1.80
N GLU A 36 0.58 12.84 -2.41
CA GLU A 36 1.70 13.64 -1.90
C GLU A 36 1.40 14.28 -0.54
N HIS A 37 0.13 14.60 -0.27
CA HIS A 37 -0.32 15.20 0.99
C HIS A 37 -0.68 14.18 2.08
N ASN A 38 -0.62 12.88 1.78
CA ASN A 38 -1.09 11.81 2.66
C ASN A 38 -0.03 10.72 2.94
N LEU A 39 1.23 10.94 2.52
CA LEU A 39 2.34 9.98 2.69
C LEU A 39 2.89 9.86 4.12
N GLY A 40 2.53 10.78 5.01
CA GLY A 40 3.21 10.90 6.32
C GLY A 40 3.15 9.65 7.18
N PHE A 41 2.02 8.94 7.16
CA PHE A 41 1.87 7.67 7.89
C PHE A 41 2.71 6.55 7.26
N LEU A 42 2.64 6.41 5.94
CA LEU A 42 3.42 5.43 5.19
C LEU A 42 4.93 5.56 5.43
N LYS A 43 5.46 6.80 5.42
CA LYS A 43 6.87 7.06 5.73
C LYS A 43 7.24 6.55 7.12
N ARG A 44 6.44 6.87 8.14
CA ARG A 44 6.67 6.38 9.52
C ARG A 44 6.64 4.87 9.61
N CYS A 45 5.79 4.19 8.84
CA CYS A 45 5.79 2.73 8.81
C CYS A 45 7.11 2.18 8.26
N ILE A 46 7.62 2.74 7.16
CA ILE A 46 8.88 2.29 6.55
C ILE A 46 10.07 2.57 7.47
N ASP A 47 10.10 3.73 8.12
CA ASP A 47 11.17 4.11 9.04
C ASP A 47 11.14 3.30 10.35
N GLY A 48 9.94 2.92 10.81
CA GLY A 48 9.73 2.26 12.09
C GLY A 48 9.84 0.73 12.05
N PHE A 49 9.64 0.10 10.89
CA PHE A 49 9.67 -1.35 10.75
C PHE A 49 10.93 -1.81 10.03
N ARG A 50 11.57 -2.85 10.57
CA ARG A 50 12.72 -3.48 9.92
C ARG A 50 12.31 -4.12 8.59
N GLU A 51 11.33 -5.00 8.60
CA GLU A 51 10.85 -5.65 7.37
C GLU A 51 9.46 -5.13 7.00
N VAL A 52 9.30 -4.68 5.76
CA VAL A 52 8.02 -4.22 5.22
C VAL A 52 7.73 -4.95 3.92
N ASN A 53 6.65 -5.73 3.92
CA ASN A 53 6.07 -6.34 2.74
C ASN A 53 4.92 -5.48 2.21
N PHE A 54 5.04 -5.02 0.97
CA PHE A 54 3.96 -4.45 0.18
C PHE A 54 3.33 -5.55 -0.67
N ALA A 55 2.01 -5.67 -0.60
CA ALA A 55 1.27 -6.65 -1.36
C ALA A 55 0.02 -6.05 -1.99
N ASP A 56 -0.51 -6.75 -2.98
CA ASP A 56 -1.84 -6.50 -3.48
C ASP A 56 -2.88 -6.91 -2.42
N GLN A 57 -3.86 -6.03 -2.19
CA GLN A 57 -4.87 -6.25 -1.15
C GLN A 57 -5.80 -7.42 -1.46
N ALA A 58 -6.14 -7.67 -2.72
CA ALA A 58 -7.11 -8.68 -3.12
C ALA A 58 -6.54 -10.11 -3.16
N THR A 59 -5.22 -10.25 -3.25
CA THR A 59 -4.57 -11.55 -3.42
C THR A 59 -3.54 -11.85 -2.34
N GLY A 60 -3.06 -10.84 -1.63
CA GLY A 60 -1.92 -10.98 -0.74
C GLY A 60 -0.59 -11.25 -1.46
N ARG A 61 -0.53 -11.09 -2.80
CA ARG A 61 0.70 -11.26 -3.59
C ARG A 61 1.65 -10.11 -3.29
N ILE A 62 2.83 -10.45 -2.78
CA ILE A 62 3.88 -9.48 -2.42
C ILE A 62 4.52 -8.97 -3.71
N TYR A 63 4.50 -7.65 -3.92
CA TYR A 63 5.16 -7.02 -5.06
C TYR A 63 6.50 -6.37 -4.72
N LEU A 64 6.68 -5.97 -3.46
CA LEU A 64 7.92 -5.34 -2.98
C LEU A 64 8.16 -5.74 -1.52
N ARG A 65 9.40 -6.12 -1.21
CA ARG A 65 9.91 -6.26 0.16
C ARG A 65 11.03 -5.26 0.41
N ILE A 66 10.94 -4.60 1.56
CA ILE A 66 11.94 -3.68 2.08
C ILE A 66 12.51 -4.25 3.37
N ASP A 67 13.84 -4.22 3.52
CA ASP A 67 14.56 -4.41 4.79
C ASP A 67 15.28 -3.10 5.15
N SER A 68 14.96 -2.53 6.31
CA SER A 68 15.50 -1.26 6.84
C SER A 68 15.55 -0.14 5.79
N GLY A 69 14.41 0.12 5.14
CA GLY A 69 14.28 1.15 4.10
C GLY A 69 14.86 0.80 2.72
N THR A 70 15.53 -0.35 2.59
CA THR A 70 16.15 -0.79 1.33
C THR A 70 15.33 -1.90 0.65
N PRO A 71 14.98 -1.76 -0.64
CA PRO A 71 14.37 -2.84 -1.41
C PRO A 71 15.28 -4.08 -1.47
N VAL A 72 14.77 -5.23 -1.04
CA VAL A 72 15.51 -6.51 -1.05
C VAL A 72 14.91 -7.54 -2.00
N LEU A 73 13.67 -7.35 -2.43
CA LEU A 73 13.00 -8.21 -3.39
C LEU A 73 11.89 -7.46 -4.12
N ILE A 74 11.79 -7.66 -5.43
CA ILE A 74 10.73 -7.10 -6.28
C ILE A 74 10.14 -8.20 -7.17
N ASP A 75 8.83 -8.45 -7.06
CA ASP A 75 8.09 -9.19 -8.07
C ASP A 75 7.70 -8.21 -9.17
N ARG A 76 8.38 -8.27 -10.31
CA ARG A 76 8.25 -7.26 -11.38
C ARG A 76 6.86 -7.21 -11.98
N GLU A 77 6.21 -8.37 -12.15
CA GLU A 77 4.87 -8.44 -12.72
C GLU A 77 3.86 -7.83 -11.74
N ALA A 78 3.92 -8.22 -10.46
CA ALA A 78 3.05 -7.68 -9.43
C ALA A 78 3.30 -6.18 -9.20
N MET A 79 4.56 -5.74 -9.23
CA MET A 79 4.93 -4.34 -9.11
C MET A 79 4.38 -3.51 -10.27
N GLN A 80 4.46 -4.01 -11.52
CA GLN A 80 3.87 -3.35 -12.69
C GLN A 80 2.36 -3.20 -12.56
N MET A 81 1.66 -4.22 -12.08
CA MET A 81 0.22 -4.13 -11.82
C MET A 81 -0.10 -3.12 -10.71
N ALA A 82 0.66 -3.12 -9.62
CA ALA A 82 0.44 -2.21 -8.50
C ALA A 82 0.66 -0.74 -8.88
N VAL A 83 1.73 -0.43 -9.62
CA VAL A 83 2.03 0.95 -10.05
C VAL A 83 1.19 1.43 -11.24
N ALA A 84 0.32 0.58 -11.79
CA ALA A 84 -0.71 1.03 -12.73
C ALA A 84 -1.72 1.96 -12.03
N ASP A 85 -1.90 1.84 -10.70
CA ASP A 85 -2.58 2.85 -9.89
C ASP A 85 -1.66 4.06 -9.66
N PRO A 86 -2.06 5.28 -10.10
CA PRO A 86 -1.22 6.47 -9.97
C PRO A 86 -0.91 6.86 -8.53
N CYS A 87 -1.82 6.61 -7.58
CA CYS A 87 -1.57 6.89 -6.16
C CYS A 87 -0.47 5.99 -5.61
N THR A 88 -0.54 4.69 -5.91
CA THR A 88 0.46 3.70 -5.54
C THR A 88 1.81 4.02 -6.14
N HIS A 89 1.86 4.36 -7.43
CA HIS A 89 3.09 4.77 -8.09
C HIS A 89 3.71 6.03 -7.44
N ALA A 90 2.92 7.09 -7.23
CA ALA A 90 3.40 8.34 -6.63
C ALA A 90 3.93 8.11 -5.20
N ALA A 91 3.21 7.33 -4.40
CA ALA A 91 3.62 7.02 -3.04
C ALA A 91 4.92 6.20 -3.00
N LEU A 92 5.03 5.12 -3.79
CA LEU A 92 6.25 4.30 -3.83
C LEU A 92 7.45 5.10 -4.34
N ARG A 93 7.29 5.95 -5.37
CA ARG A 93 8.37 6.84 -5.84
C ARG A 93 8.83 7.81 -4.76
N ALA A 94 7.92 8.26 -3.90
CA ALA A 94 8.21 9.23 -2.85
C ALA A 94 8.85 8.63 -1.59
N VAL A 95 8.60 7.34 -1.29
CA VAL A 95 9.08 6.68 -0.06
C VAL A 95 10.18 5.65 -0.29
N VAL A 96 10.28 5.12 -1.52
CA VAL A 96 11.26 4.08 -1.88
C VAL A 96 11.67 4.21 -3.36
N ALA A 97 12.21 5.37 -3.74
CA ALA A 97 12.61 5.64 -5.12
C ALA A 97 13.56 4.57 -5.70
N SER A 98 14.43 4.00 -4.85
CA SER A 98 15.40 2.96 -5.21
C SER A 98 14.78 1.65 -5.70
N ALA A 99 13.49 1.39 -5.42
CA ALA A 99 12.77 0.24 -5.97
C ALA A 99 12.64 0.32 -7.50
N PHE A 100 12.77 1.51 -8.08
CA PHE A 100 12.63 1.76 -9.52
C PHE A 100 13.98 1.81 -10.26
N ASP A 101 15.10 1.78 -9.54
CA ASP A 101 16.44 1.94 -10.12
C ASP A 101 17.00 0.62 -10.67
N GLY A 102 16.26 -0.50 -10.52
CA GLY A 102 16.65 -1.82 -11.01
C GLY A 102 17.74 -2.53 -10.20
N ALA A 103 18.17 -1.94 -9.09
CA ALA A 103 19.25 -2.47 -8.25
C ALA A 103 18.81 -3.67 -7.37
N ALA A 104 17.53 -3.79 -7.06
CA ALA A 104 17.03 -4.84 -6.19
C ALA A 104 16.86 -6.19 -6.93
N PRO A 105 17.12 -7.32 -6.27
CA PRO A 105 16.87 -8.65 -6.85
C PRO A 105 15.41 -8.83 -7.28
N ALA A 106 15.23 -9.44 -8.45
CA ALA A 106 13.91 -9.89 -8.88
C ALA A 106 13.50 -11.16 -8.12
N ALA A 107 12.24 -11.26 -7.74
CA ALA A 107 11.69 -12.48 -7.16
C ALA A 107 11.74 -13.63 -8.18
N SER A 108 12.13 -14.83 -7.74
CA SER A 108 12.15 -16.04 -8.60
C SER A 108 10.74 -16.53 -9.00
N GLY A 109 9.69 -16.01 -8.36
CA GLY A 109 8.30 -16.32 -8.62
C GLY A 109 7.36 -15.60 -7.64
N PRO A 110 6.03 -15.73 -7.82
CA PRO A 110 5.05 -15.10 -6.95
C PRO A 110 5.20 -15.54 -5.48
N GLN A 111 5.28 -14.57 -4.58
CA GLN A 111 5.26 -14.81 -3.13
C GLN A 111 3.98 -14.22 -2.54
N TYR A 112 3.43 -14.90 -1.54
CA TYR A 112 2.19 -14.49 -0.88
C TYR A 112 2.42 -14.43 0.63
N LEU A 113 1.55 -13.71 1.32
CA LEU A 113 1.58 -13.63 2.77
C LEU A 113 1.12 -14.93 3.42
N GLU A 114 1.74 -15.26 4.54
CA GLU A 114 1.30 -16.32 5.45
C GLU A 114 -0.18 -16.11 5.86
N GLY A 115 -1.00 -17.17 5.78
CA GLY A 115 -2.42 -17.13 6.17
C GLY A 115 -3.42 -16.78 5.06
N SER A 116 -2.97 -16.37 3.87
CA SER A 116 -3.84 -16.11 2.71
C SER A 116 -4.58 -17.36 2.18
N LYS A 117 -4.19 -18.58 2.61
CA LYS A 117 -4.68 -19.85 2.05
C LYS A 117 -5.49 -20.79 2.97
N ALA A 118 -5.75 -20.52 4.27
CA ALA A 118 -6.40 -21.53 5.12
C ALA A 118 -7.29 -21.03 6.30
N THR A 119 -8.56 -21.52 6.31
CA THR A 119 -9.55 -21.69 7.42
C THR A 119 -10.32 -20.44 7.95
N PRO A 120 -11.56 -20.62 8.50
CA PRO A 120 -12.75 -19.83 8.17
C PRO A 120 -12.74 -18.39 8.75
N PRO A 121 -13.40 -17.41 8.11
CA PRO A 121 -13.15 -16.01 8.38
C PRO A 121 -13.81 -15.53 9.68
N LEU A 122 -12.98 -15.14 10.65
CA LEU A 122 -13.37 -14.23 11.72
C LEU A 122 -13.35 -12.80 11.17
N PHE A 123 -14.53 -12.17 11.14
CA PHE A 123 -14.76 -10.90 10.48
C PHE A 123 -14.11 -9.72 11.24
N THR A 124 -13.12 -9.07 10.64
CA THR A 124 -12.59 -7.77 11.11
C THR A 124 -12.33 -6.83 9.93
N LEU A 125 -12.48 -5.51 10.16
CA LEU A 125 -12.25 -4.45 9.17
C LEU A 125 -10.80 -4.49 8.68
N GLY A 126 -10.60 -4.86 7.40
CA GLY A 126 -9.30 -4.83 6.74
C GLY A 126 -8.72 -6.19 6.35
N GLN A 127 -9.52 -7.16 5.91
CA GLN A 127 -8.96 -8.43 5.42
C GLN A 127 -8.48 -8.34 3.96
N TRP A 128 -7.30 -8.90 3.78
CA TRP A 128 -6.49 -8.97 2.58
C TRP A 128 -6.70 -10.30 1.90
N GLY A 129 -7.31 -10.23 0.72
CA GLY A 129 -7.54 -11.30 -0.21
C GLY A 129 -8.48 -12.40 0.23
N THR A 130 -9.58 -12.52 -0.53
CA THR A 130 -10.08 -13.78 -1.09
C THR A 130 -11.10 -13.47 -2.19
N ALA A 131 -10.64 -13.44 -3.44
CA ALA A 131 -11.50 -13.67 -4.60
C ALA A 131 -10.65 -14.13 -5.79
N ALA A 132 -10.46 -15.44 -5.90
CA ALA A 132 -10.29 -16.07 -7.20
C ALA A 132 -11.41 -17.11 -7.31
N ARG A 133 -12.33 -16.87 -8.24
CA ARG A 133 -13.19 -17.91 -8.79
C ARG A 133 -12.73 -18.15 -10.22
#